data_AF-A0A146G282-F1
#
_entry.id   AF-A0A146G282-F1
#
_cell.length_a   1.000
_cell.length_b   1.000
_cell.length_c   1.000
_cell.angle_alpha   90.00
_cell.angle_beta   90.00
_cell.angle_gamma   90.00
#
_symmetry.space_group_name_H-M   'P 1'
#
loop_
_entity.id
_entity.type
_entity.pdbx_description
1 polymer ?
#
loop_
_entity_poly.entity_id
_entity_poly.type
_entity_poly.pdbx_seq_one_letter_code
_entity_poly.pdbx_strand_id
1 'polypeptide(L)'
;MRVFVAILCALAICVGQYFTGSGMRPVLAFPSYAILAIAGLLSLPKIWNRSFVLPRWECSLFAGGFILWLLLRQSAPDGTWMAGGFFRLTLACAVMYLIVGGSMNTPGSRVIFLSILMVDGVIQAAIGFAQFGGLLGRCPQGWVSEFHRMYLDSPLALPGQIMRRAHGLYQNPNHLAWFLNAIGLFAISLACLGRGRAWQKVIFAYAGIVCLVGGLLCLSRGGVIALIAGSICLVGLAITALVASGSGRRWAVSSLLIAAIVIPATIVIVFASQSVTFQARATQLLSDDYRSRLSLTSLRHLQVSPLFGTGAGTYIDYSRLYRDGSTERDDYQAHNDWLQISGEYGFVALFLFLFAVALHMRSGWIGYLSALRTRLALGSLPQSNSSAVLMGALSGATMFGVHSLFDFNLQVASNALLAAAVAGMLAGQPQSGGEGRQPTSSRIGRYLYGGALGAVSLGLILSLWSSRSEVWTLIAENGVIDGNLGSASLSAEKALSIGPKNAWTQFVAGGVASANAESLKGAGRQEEVALSRERFLEAARLAETERVFHTSLVYVALGSGDLDLAEKEAVDVIRRDPLRPVGWEQLGVIAQQKGDMPSALRYYGIASSLTGTSLDREKLKELQDRVRARALEAR
;
A
#
# COMPACT_ATOMS: atom_id res chain seq x y z
N MET A 1 -29.17 -8.34 -6.14
CA MET A 1 -28.23 -7.34 -6.69
C MET A 1 -27.47 -6.53 -5.63
N ARG A 2 -28.07 -5.69 -4.77
CA ARG A 2 -27.29 -4.88 -3.79
C ARG A 2 -26.41 -5.72 -2.86
N VAL A 3 -26.97 -6.82 -2.34
CA VAL A 3 -26.24 -7.78 -1.50
C VAL A 3 -25.09 -8.42 -2.28
N PHE A 4 -25.33 -8.82 -3.53
CA PHE A 4 -24.31 -9.43 -4.37
C PHE A 4 -23.14 -8.47 -4.65
N VAL A 5 -23.44 -7.20 -5.01
CA VAL A 5 -22.41 -6.16 -5.18
C VAL A 5 -21.64 -5.93 -3.88
N ALA A 6 -22.33 -5.90 -2.73
CA ALA A 6 -21.67 -5.77 -1.42
C ALA A 6 -20.71 -6.92 -1.12
N ILE A 7 -21.09 -8.16 -1.47
CA ILE A 7 -20.23 -9.33 -1.36
C ILE A 7 -19.00 -9.18 -2.26
N LEU A 8 -19.18 -8.81 -3.54
CA LEU A 8 -18.06 -8.62 -4.46
C LEU A 8 -17.08 -7.53 -3.99
N CYS A 9 -17.59 -6.41 -3.47
CA CYS A 9 -16.74 -5.36 -2.91
C CYS A 9 -15.94 -5.85 -1.68
N ALA A 10 -16.56 -6.64 -0.79
CA ALA A 10 -15.85 -7.21 0.36
C ALA A 10 -14.80 -8.23 -0.09
N LEU A 11 -15.16 -9.12 -1.03
CA LEU A 11 -14.25 -10.11 -1.61
C LEU A 11 -13.06 -9.45 -2.32
N ALA A 12 -13.27 -8.33 -3.01
CA ALA A 12 -12.18 -7.58 -3.62
C ALA A 12 -11.13 -7.15 -2.57
N ILE A 13 -11.56 -6.71 -1.38
CA ILE A 13 -10.64 -6.37 -0.27
C ILE A 13 -9.93 -7.64 0.23
N CYS A 14 -10.67 -8.70 0.58
CA CYS A 14 -10.09 -9.94 1.11
C CYS A 14 -9.08 -10.59 0.13
N VAL A 15 -9.41 -10.63 -1.17
CA VAL A 15 -8.52 -11.12 -2.22
C VAL A 15 -7.27 -10.23 -2.36
N GLY A 16 -7.44 -8.91 -2.24
CA GLY A 16 -6.31 -7.97 -2.26
C GLY A 16 -5.35 -8.17 -1.08
N GLN A 17 -5.86 -8.57 0.08
CA GLN A 17 -5.04 -8.93 1.25
C GLN A 17 -4.27 -10.21 1.01
N TYR A 18 -4.92 -11.24 0.45
CA TYR A 18 -4.27 -12.53 0.22
C TYR A 18 -3.09 -12.45 -0.74
N PHE A 19 -3.21 -11.67 -1.82
CA PHE A 19 -2.13 -11.53 -2.80
C PHE A 19 -1.15 -10.39 -2.49
N THR A 20 -1.45 -9.50 -1.52
CA THR A 20 -0.58 -8.37 -1.12
C THR A 20 -0.10 -7.49 -2.27
N GLY A 21 -0.98 -7.18 -3.23
CA GLY A 21 -0.65 -6.26 -4.31
C GLY A 21 -0.20 -4.89 -3.80
N SER A 22 1.04 -4.52 -4.14
CA SER A 22 1.69 -3.25 -3.77
C SER A 22 2.55 -2.74 -4.93
N GLY A 23 3.15 -1.54 -4.75
CA GLY A 23 3.99 -0.90 -5.77
C GLY A 23 5.09 -1.80 -6.36
N MET A 24 5.66 -2.73 -5.58
CA MET A 24 6.74 -3.61 -6.07
C MET A 24 6.26 -4.67 -7.09
N ARG A 25 5.03 -5.18 -6.94
CA ARG A 25 4.40 -6.11 -7.89
C ARG A 25 2.91 -5.80 -8.04
N PRO A 26 2.55 -4.75 -8.80
CA PRO A 26 1.16 -4.31 -8.94
C PRO A 26 0.24 -5.38 -9.52
N VAL A 27 0.79 -6.32 -10.31
CA VAL A 27 0.08 -7.45 -10.89
C VAL A 27 -0.65 -8.32 -9.88
N LEU A 28 -0.13 -8.43 -8.65
CA LEU A 28 -0.76 -9.23 -7.59
C LEU A 28 -2.11 -8.65 -7.14
N ALA A 29 -2.40 -7.37 -7.43
CA ALA A 29 -3.71 -6.79 -7.17
C ALA A 29 -4.75 -7.08 -8.27
N PHE A 30 -4.36 -7.66 -9.41
CA PHE A 30 -5.26 -7.85 -10.56
C PHE A 30 -6.53 -8.63 -10.22
N PRO A 31 -6.49 -9.75 -9.46
CA PRO A 31 -7.70 -10.47 -9.08
C PRO A 31 -8.69 -9.61 -8.28
N SER A 32 -8.18 -8.79 -7.35
CA SER A 32 -8.98 -7.83 -6.58
C SER A 32 -9.65 -6.80 -7.49
N TYR A 33 -8.87 -6.21 -8.40
CA TYR A 33 -9.36 -5.19 -9.33
C TYR A 33 -10.36 -5.74 -10.34
N ALA A 34 -10.18 -6.97 -10.82
CA ALA A 34 -11.12 -7.63 -11.73
C ALA A 34 -12.49 -7.86 -11.07
N ILE A 35 -12.51 -8.39 -9.85
CA ILE A 35 -13.75 -8.56 -9.06
C ILE A 35 -14.46 -7.22 -8.88
N LEU A 36 -13.70 -6.17 -8.54
CA LEU A 36 -14.25 -4.84 -8.30
C LEU A 36 -14.80 -4.18 -9.56
N ALA A 37 -14.12 -4.33 -10.71
CA ALA A 37 -14.60 -3.79 -11.97
C ALA A 37 -15.92 -4.45 -12.42
N ILE A 38 -16.03 -5.78 -12.24
CA ILE A 38 -17.28 -6.52 -12.46
C ILE A 38 -18.38 -6.00 -11.53
N ALA A 39 -18.07 -5.77 -10.24
CA ALA A 39 -19.02 -5.19 -9.30
C ALA A 39 -19.52 -3.80 -9.72
N GLY A 40 -18.63 -2.99 -10.33
CA GLY A 40 -18.95 -1.68 -10.89
C GLY A 40 -19.94 -1.75 -12.06
N LEU A 41 -19.70 -2.63 -13.01
CA LEU A 41 -20.63 -2.85 -14.14
C LEU A 41 -21.98 -3.41 -13.70
N LEU A 42 -21.99 -4.38 -12.78
CA LEU A 42 -23.21 -4.95 -12.22
C LEU A 42 -24.03 -3.95 -11.39
N SER A 43 -23.40 -2.85 -10.97
CA SER A 43 -24.08 -1.77 -10.26
C SER A 43 -24.84 -0.82 -11.20
N LEU A 44 -24.53 -0.80 -12.50
CA LEU A 44 -25.11 0.15 -13.44
C LEU A 44 -26.65 0.09 -13.56
N PRO A 45 -27.31 -1.08 -13.61
CA PRO A 45 -28.77 -1.14 -13.70
C PRO A 45 -29.49 -0.40 -12.57
N LYS A 46 -28.83 -0.16 -11.43
CA LYS A 46 -29.42 0.59 -10.30
C LYS A 46 -29.60 2.08 -10.57
N ILE A 47 -28.83 2.66 -11.48
CA ILE A 47 -28.90 4.09 -11.82
C ILE A 47 -30.27 4.45 -12.41
N TRP A 48 -30.88 3.54 -13.16
CA TRP A 48 -32.21 3.72 -13.73
C TRP A 48 -33.34 3.69 -12.69
N ASN A 49 -33.09 3.18 -11.48
CA ASN A 49 -34.10 3.16 -10.43
C ASN A 49 -34.34 4.59 -9.90
N ARG A 50 -35.60 5.04 -9.90
CA ARG A 50 -36.01 6.37 -9.40
C ARG A 50 -35.69 6.59 -7.91
N SER A 51 -35.50 5.52 -7.15
CA SER A 51 -35.12 5.53 -5.73
C SER A 51 -33.60 5.60 -5.53
N PHE A 52 -32.80 5.73 -6.59
CA PHE A 52 -31.37 5.94 -6.48
C PHE A 52 -31.08 7.33 -5.94
N VAL A 53 -30.33 7.38 -4.85
CA VAL A 53 -29.96 8.63 -4.17
C VAL A 53 -28.48 8.88 -4.44
N LEU A 54 -28.19 10.02 -5.06
CA LEU A 54 -26.83 10.48 -5.27
C LEU A 54 -26.14 10.78 -3.94
N PRO A 55 -24.82 10.54 -3.83
CA PRO A 55 -24.02 11.07 -2.74
C PRO A 55 -24.11 12.61 -2.67
N ARG A 56 -23.60 13.18 -1.60
CA ARG A 56 -23.40 14.63 -1.51
C ARG A 56 -22.51 15.11 -2.65
N TRP A 57 -22.96 16.15 -3.33
CA TRP A 57 -22.30 16.63 -4.54
C TRP A 57 -20.93 17.22 -4.22
N GLU A 58 -20.80 17.90 -3.08
CA GLU A 58 -19.54 18.49 -2.64
C GLU A 58 -18.47 17.42 -2.37
N CYS A 59 -18.85 16.28 -1.78
CA CYS A 59 -17.96 15.13 -1.59
C CYS A 59 -17.53 14.54 -2.94
N SER A 60 -18.49 14.41 -3.86
CA SER A 60 -18.26 13.83 -5.19
C SER A 60 -17.40 14.73 -6.08
N LEU A 61 -17.56 16.06 -5.96
CA LEU A 61 -16.78 17.04 -6.71
C LEU A 61 -15.31 17.01 -6.30
N PHE A 62 -15.00 17.12 -5.00
CA PHE A 62 -13.60 17.14 -4.54
C PHE A 62 -12.93 15.77 -4.64
N ALA A 63 -13.65 14.67 -4.37
CA ALA A 63 -13.11 13.33 -4.64
C ALA A 63 -12.84 13.13 -6.14
N GLY A 64 -13.78 13.55 -7.00
CA GLY A 64 -13.61 13.47 -8.46
C GLY A 64 -12.45 14.33 -8.96
N GLY A 65 -12.29 15.55 -8.44
CA GLY A 65 -11.16 16.41 -8.75
C GLY A 65 -9.82 15.81 -8.31
N PHE A 66 -9.74 15.25 -7.10
CA PHE A 66 -8.55 14.55 -6.63
C PHE A 66 -8.22 13.34 -7.51
N ILE A 67 -9.20 12.47 -7.79
CA ILE A 67 -9.04 11.30 -8.65
C ILE A 67 -8.58 11.72 -10.06
N LEU A 68 -9.20 12.73 -10.65
CA LEU A 68 -8.80 13.23 -11.97
C LEU A 68 -7.36 13.74 -11.96
N TRP A 69 -6.97 14.48 -10.92
CA TRP A 69 -5.59 14.95 -10.78
C TRP A 69 -4.58 13.81 -10.72
N LEU A 70 -4.86 12.79 -9.91
CA LEU A 70 -4.01 11.59 -9.83
C LEU A 70 -3.88 10.90 -11.19
N LEU A 71 -4.99 10.66 -11.89
CA LEU A 71 -4.99 9.99 -13.20
C LEU A 71 -4.20 10.78 -14.24
N LEU A 72 -4.32 12.11 -14.24
CA LEU A 72 -3.56 13.00 -15.13
C LEU A 72 -2.04 12.90 -14.86
N ARG A 73 -1.62 12.97 -13.59
CA ARG A 73 -0.19 12.86 -13.23
C ARG A 73 0.37 11.44 -13.42
N GLN A 74 -0.46 10.41 -13.28
CA GLN A 74 -0.07 9.01 -13.53
C GLN A 74 0.05 8.68 -15.02
N SER A 75 -0.59 9.47 -15.89
CA SER A 75 -0.52 9.31 -17.35
C SER A 75 0.56 10.21 -17.98
N ALA A 76 1.27 11.00 -17.18
CA ALA A 76 2.30 11.91 -17.67
C ALA A 76 3.55 11.13 -18.15
N PRO A 77 4.29 11.65 -19.15
CA PRO A 77 5.51 11.01 -19.68
C PRO A 77 6.59 10.81 -18.61
N ASP A 78 6.60 11.66 -17.59
CA ASP A 78 7.53 11.66 -16.45
C ASP A 78 7.27 10.52 -15.44
N GLY A 79 6.35 9.61 -15.75
CA GLY A 79 5.97 8.48 -14.88
C GLY A 79 7.04 7.40 -14.80
N THR A 80 7.26 6.87 -13.58
CA THR A 80 8.12 5.70 -13.37
C THR A 80 7.48 4.42 -13.92
N TRP A 81 8.26 3.32 -13.96
CA TRP A 81 7.73 1.99 -14.31
C TRP A 81 6.55 1.54 -13.40
N MET A 82 6.40 2.14 -12.20
CA MET A 82 5.30 1.87 -11.26
C MET A 82 4.02 2.67 -11.54
N ALA A 83 4.06 3.71 -12.39
CA ALA A 83 2.93 4.61 -12.62
C ALA A 83 1.65 3.87 -13.05
N GLY A 84 1.78 2.83 -13.88
CA GLY A 84 0.65 1.98 -14.29
C GLY A 84 -0.02 1.24 -13.11
N GLY A 85 0.75 0.86 -12.09
CA GLY A 85 0.23 0.27 -10.86
C GLY A 85 -0.63 1.26 -10.07
N PHE A 86 -0.16 2.50 -9.89
CA PHE A 86 -0.90 3.56 -9.22
C PHE A 86 -2.15 3.99 -10.01
N PHE A 87 -2.08 3.98 -11.33
CA PHE A 87 -3.24 4.21 -12.21
C PHE A 87 -4.37 3.23 -11.95
N ARG A 88 -4.06 1.93 -11.92
CA ARG A 88 -5.03 0.88 -11.61
C ARG A 88 -5.58 1.00 -10.19
N LEU A 89 -4.73 1.29 -9.22
CA LEU A 89 -5.15 1.51 -7.83
C LEU A 89 -6.14 2.68 -7.71
N THR A 90 -5.87 3.78 -8.41
CA THR A 90 -6.72 4.98 -8.43
C THR A 90 -8.08 4.67 -9.04
N LEU A 91 -8.12 3.98 -10.19
CA LEU A 91 -9.36 3.52 -10.82
C LEU A 91 -10.14 2.56 -9.91
N ALA A 92 -9.47 1.61 -9.27
CA ALA A 92 -10.10 0.68 -8.34
C ALA A 92 -10.71 1.41 -7.13
N CYS A 93 -10.00 2.36 -6.54
CA CYS A 93 -10.53 3.20 -5.47
C CYS A 93 -11.73 4.04 -5.93
N ALA A 94 -11.69 4.59 -7.15
CA ALA A 94 -12.81 5.33 -7.73
C ALA A 94 -14.06 4.44 -7.91
N VAL A 95 -13.89 3.21 -8.42
CA VAL A 95 -14.98 2.23 -8.54
C VAL A 95 -15.56 1.91 -7.16
N MET A 96 -14.72 1.59 -6.18
CA MET A 96 -15.17 1.30 -4.80
C MET A 96 -15.95 2.48 -4.21
N TYR A 97 -15.39 3.68 -4.27
CA TYR A 97 -16.01 4.90 -3.77
C TYR A 97 -17.40 5.12 -4.39
N LEU A 98 -17.52 5.00 -5.72
CA LEU A 98 -18.79 5.19 -6.43
C LEU A 98 -19.81 4.07 -6.15
N ILE A 99 -19.38 2.83 -5.97
CA ILE A 99 -20.30 1.75 -5.57
C ILE A 99 -20.82 2.02 -4.15
N VAL A 100 -19.94 2.34 -3.19
CA VAL A 100 -20.31 2.48 -1.78
C VAL A 100 -21.13 3.75 -1.50
N GLY A 101 -20.80 4.84 -2.19
CA GLY A 101 -21.54 6.10 -2.13
C GLY A 101 -22.95 6.02 -2.70
N GLY A 102 -23.11 5.32 -3.83
CA GLY A 102 -24.38 5.28 -4.57
C GLY A 102 -25.10 3.93 -4.47
N SER A 103 -24.56 2.90 -5.13
CA SER A 103 -25.23 1.61 -5.33
C SER A 103 -25.43 0.79 -4.05
N MET A 104 -24.50 0.93 -3.09
CA MET A 104 -24.51 0.28 -1.77
C MET A 104 -24.89 1.26 -0.65
N ASN A 105 -25.78 2.22 -0.92
CA ASN A 105 -26.19 3.25 0.04
C ASN A 105 -27.15 2.76 1.16
N THR A 106 -27.60 1.50 1.14
CA THR A 106 -28.51 0.99 2.17
C THR A 106 -27.77 0.44 3.39
N PRO A 107 -28.33 0.59 4.61
CA PRO A 107 -27.72 0.05 5.81
C PRO A 107 -27.55 -1.47 5.75
N GLY A 108 -28.53 -2.21 5.22
CA GLY A 108 -28.45 -3.67 5.10
C GLY A 108 -27.29 -4.14 4.23
N SER A 109 -27.07 -3.52 3.06
CA SER A 109 -25.93 -3.88 2.20
C SER A 109 -24.58 -3.50 2.82
N ARG A 110 -24.50 -2.37 3.52
CA ARG A 110 -23.29 -1.95 4.23
C ARG A 110 -22.97 -2.87 5.41
N VAL A 111 -23.98 -3.31 6.16
CA VAL A 111 -23.80 -4.29 7.24
C VAL A 111 -23.32 -5.63 6.68
N ILE A 112 -23.86 -6.12 5.56
CA ILE A 112 -23.37 -7.36 4.94
C ILE A 112 -21.92 -7.24 4.50
N PHE A 113 -21.56 -6.15 3.81
CA PHE A 113 -20.18 -5.85 3.44
C PHE A 113 -19.25 -5.86 4.66
N LEU A 114 -19.62 -5.14 5.74
CA LEU A 114 -18.85 -5.08 6.97
C LEU A 114 -18.77 -6.43 7.69
N SER A 115 -19.85 -7.22 7.73
CA SER A 115 -19.87 -8.53 8.37
C SER A 115 -18.89 -9.50 7.71
N ILE A 116 -18.75 -9.46 6.38
CA ILE A 116 -17.76 -10.26 5.66
C ILE A 116 -16.34 -9.83 6.08
N LEU A 117 -16.08 -8.52 6.13
CA LEU A 117 -14.79 -8.00 6.58
C LEU A 117 -14.51 -8.27 8.07
N MET A 118 -15.54 -8.41 8.91
CA MET A 118 -15.38 -8.83 10.32
C MET A 118 -14.98 -10.29 10.43
N VAL A 119 -15.59 -11.18 9.64
CA VAL A 119 -15.18 -12.59 9.58
C VAL A 119 -13.73 -12.69 9.14
N ASP A 120 -13.38 -11.96 8.07
CA ASP A 120 -12.01 -11.83 7.58
C ASP A 120 -11.06 -11.26 8.65
N GLY A 121 -11.46 -10.21 9.36
CA GLY A 121 -10.70 -9.66 10.49
C GLY A 121 -10.45 -10.64 11.63
N VAL A 122 -11.43 -11.47 11.98
CA VAL A 122 -11.25 -12.53 12.99
C VAL A 122 -10.27 -13.60 12.50
N ILE A 123 -10.35 -14.00 11.22
CA ILE A 123 -9.41 -14.95 10.61
C ILE A 123 -7.99 -14.38 10.62
N GLN A 124 -7.83 -13.13 10.16
CA GLN A 124 -6.58 -12.40 10.15
C GLN A 124 -5.96 -12.25 11.55
N ALA A 125 -6.79 -11.94 12.56
CA ALA A 125 -6.36 -11.87 13.95
C ALA A 125 -5.93 -13.24 14.50
N ALA A 126 -6.64 -14.32 14.15
CA ALA A 126 -6.26 -15.68 14.54
C ALA A 126 -4.92 -16.11 13.93
N ILE A 127 -4.71 -15.84 12.63
CA ILE A 127 -3.43 -16.04 11.94
C ILE A 127 -2.34 -15.20 12.63
N GLY A 128 -2.62 -13.92 12.89
CA GLY A 128 -1.71 -13.01 13.58
C GLY A 128 -1.34 -13.48 14.98
N PHE A 129 -2.28 -14.05 15.73
CA PHE A 129 -2.01 -14.64 17.04
C PHE A 129 -1.10 -15.86 16.94
N ALA A 130 -1.35 -16.75 15.96
CA ALA A 130 -0.49 -17.91 15.71
C ALA A 130 0.94 -17.50 15.29
N GLN A 131 1.08 -16.42 14.50
CA GLN A 131 2.38 -15.84 14.13
C GLN A 131 3.10 -15.24 15.34
N PHE A 132 2.40 -14.43 16.12
CA PHE A 132 2.93 -13.77 17.31
C PHE A 132 3.37 -14.79 18.38
N GLY A 133 2.52 -15.77 18.69
CA GLY A 133 2.79 -16.86 19.63
C GLY A 133 3.78 -17.90 19.10
N GLY A 134 4.16 -17.79 17.83
CA GLY A 134 5.21 -18.57 17.21
C GLY A 134 4.84 -19.96 16.70
N LEU A 135 3.54 -20.31 16.73
CA LEU A 135 2.97 -21.50 16.10
C LEU A 135 3.11 -21.47 14.57
N LEU A 136 3.00 -20.27 13.98
CA LEU A 136 3.11 -20.07 12.55
C LEU A 136 4.39 -19.29 12.24
N GLY A 137 5.43 -19.99 11.77
CA GLY A 137 6.74 -19.38 11.50
C GLY A 137 6.81 -18.53 10.22
N ARG A 138 5.79 -18.61 9.35
CA ARG A 138 5.75 -18.04 8.00
C ARG A 138 4.34 -17.56 7.64
N CYS A 139 4.21 -16.58 6.76
CA CYS A 139 2.90 -16.09 6.31
C CYS A 139 2.13 -17.18 5.52
N PRO A 140 0.83 -17.46 5.79
CA PRO A 140 0.11 -18.56 5.16
C PRO A 140 -0.53 -18.16 3.83
N GLN A 141 0.16 -17.34 3.03
CA GLN A 141 -0.30 -16.96 1.69
C GLN A 141 -0.02 -18.07 0.68
N GLY A 142 -0.89 -18.18 -0.33
CA GLY A 142 -0.66 -19.09 -1.46
C GLY A 142 0.43 -18.58 -2.38
N TRP A 143 1.08 -19.52 -3.06
CA TRP A 143 2.22 -19.27 -3.93
C TRP A 143 1.75 -18.72 -5.30
N VAL A 144 2.15 -17.49 -5.61
CA VAL A 144 2.00 -16.88 -6.95
C VAL A 144 3.27 -16.13 -7.38
N SER A 145 4.10 -15.69 -6.43
CA SER A 145 5.38 -15.01 -6.68
C SER A 145 6.46 -15.65 -5.83
N GLU A 146 7.48 -16.22 -6.47
CA GLU A 146 8.64 -16.82 -5.81
C GLU A 146 9.49 -15.78 -5.10
N PHE A 147 9.58 -14.58 -5.68
CA PHE A 147 10.16 -13.43 -4.99
C PHE A 147 9.43 -13.12 -3.67
N HIS A 148 8.09 -13.07 -3.68
CA HIS A 148 7.32 -12.87 -2.45
C HIS A 148 7.52 -14.04 -1.48
N ARG A 149 7.56 -15.27 -1.98
CA ARG A 149 7.87 -16.44 -1.13
C ARG A 149 9.23 -16.27 -0.47
N MET A 150 10.30 -15.98 -1.20
CA MET A 150 11.65 -15.77 -0.64
C MET A 150 11.68 -14.60 0.36
N TYR A 151 10.99 -13.51 0.06
CA TYR A 151 10.90 -12.35 0.95
C TYR A 151 10.12 -12.67 2.24
N LEU A 152 9.03 -13.46 2.14
CA LEU A 152 8.16 -13.86 3.25
C LEU A 152 8.62 -15.13 3.98
N ASP A 153 9.51 -15.94 3.38
CA ASP A 153 10.18 -17.10 3.96
C ASP A 153 11.31 -16.69 4.91
N SER A 154 11.67 -15.40 4.92
CA SER A 154 12.50 -14.84 5.99
C SER A 154 11.80 -15.07 7.33
N PRO A 155 12.49 -15.63 8.34
CA PRO A 155 11.88 -15.89 9.64
C PRO A 155 11.18 -14.63 10.16
N LEU A 156 9.92 -14.74 10.60
CA LEU A 156 9.15 -13.63 11.20
C LEU A 156 9.84 -13.01 12.44
N ALA A 157 10.92 -13.65 12.92
CA ALA A 157 11.92 -13.08 13.80
C ALA A 157 13.26 -12.98 13.05
N LEU A 158 13.64 -11.78 12.58
CA LEU A 158 14.97 -11.56 12.01
C LEU A 158 16.07 -11.77 13.08
N PRO A 159 17.31 -12.13 12.71
CA PRO A 159 18.43 -12.18 13.65
C PRO A 159 18.54 -10.86 14.43
N GLY A 160 18.49 -10.93 15.77
CA GLY A 160 18.47 -9.75 16.66
C GLY A 160 17.08 -9.16 16.96
N GLN A 161 15.99 -9.67 16.35
CA GLN A 161 14.63 -9.33 16.77
C GLN A 161 14.18 -10.22 17.92
N ILE A 162 13.83 -9.58 19.03
CA ILE A 162 13.52 -10.24 20.29
C ILE A 162 12.03 -10.70 20.37
N MET A 163 11.13 -10.21 19.49
CA MET A 163 9.72 -10.66 19.41
C MET A 163 9.19 -10.72 17.97
N ARG A 164 8.30 -11.70 17.72
CA ARG A 164 7.48 -11.84 16.50
C ARG A 164 6.35 -10.80 16.51
N ARG A 165 5.88 -10.39 15.32
CA ARG A 165 4.73 -9.48 15.17
C ARG A 165 3.57 -10.23 14.54
N ALA A 166 2.34 -9.74 14.73
CA ALA A 166 1.19 -10.20 13.96
C ALA A 166 1.20 -9.56 12.55
N HIS A 167 1.27 -10.37 11.51
CA HIS A 167 1.24 -9.96 10.09
C HIS A 167 -0.08 -10.35 9.41
N GLY A 168 -0.77 -11.38 9.89
CA GLY A 168 -1.94 -11.95 9.23
C GLY A 168 -1.53 -12.44 7.84
N LEU A 169 -2.29 -12.04 6.83
CA LEU A 169 -1.98 -12.19 5.40
C LEU A 169 -1.31 -10.94 4.81
N TYR A 170 -0.90 -9.95 5.61
CA TYR A 170 -0.17 -8.80 5.09
C TYR A 170 1.34 -9.04 5.17
N GLN A 171 2.10 -8.49 4.22
CA GLN A 171 3.56 -8.47 4.29
C GLN A 171 4.06 -7.59 5.44
N ASN A 172 3.40 -6.45 5.67
CA ASN A 172 3.75 -5.48 6.70
C ASN A 172 2.69 -5.46 7.82
N PRO A 173 3.08 -5.65 9.09
CA PRO A 173 2.17 -5.68 10.24
C PRO A 173 1.49 -4.34 10.50
N ASN A 174 2.09 -3.21 10.07
CA ASN A 174 1.43 -1.90 10.14
C ASN A 174 0.19 -1.86 9.23
N HIS A 175 0.25 -2.51 8.06
CA HIS A 175 -0.87 -2.59 7.13
C HIS A 175 -1.99 -3.48 7.65
N LEU A 176 -1.66 -4.55 8.39
CA LEU A 176 -2.66 -5.34 9.10
C LEU A 176 -3.33 -4.51 10.21
N ALA A 177 -2.54 -3.75 10.98
CA ALA A 177 -3.08 -2.91 12.06
C ALA A 177 -4.11 -1.90 11.53
N TRP A 178 -3.86 -1.31 10.35
CA TRP A 178 -4.84 -0.46 9.66
C TRP A 178 -6.18 -1.18 9.45
N PHE A 179 -6.15 -2.39 8.90
CA PHE A 179 -7.36 -3.17 8.65
C PHE A 179 -8.08 -3.56 9.95
N LEU A 180 -7.38 -4.23 10.87
CA LEU A 180 -7.97 -4.76 12.09
C LEU A 180 -8.53 -3.66 13.00
N ASN A 181 -7.82 -2.53 13.14
CA ASN A 181 -8.31 -1.42 13.96
C ASN A 181 -9.58 -0.81 13.36
N ALA A 182 -9.65 -0.65 12.03
CA ALA A 182 -10.84 -0.11 11.37
C ALA A 182 -12.05 -1.05 11.54
N ILE A 183 -11.87 -2.34 11.22
CA ILE A 183 -12.94 -3.34 11.36
C ILE A 183 -13.37 -3.50 12.82
N GLY A 184 -12.43 -3.44 13.76
CA GLY A 184 -12.70 -3.41 15.18
C GLY A 184 -13.62 -2.26 15.59
N LEU A 185 -13.31 -1.03 15.17
CA LEU A 185 -14.14 0.16 15.43
C LEU A 185 -15.54 0.05 14.79
N PHE A 186 -15.65 -0.49 13.58
CA PHE A 186 -16.95 -0.76 12.95
C PHE A 186 -17.78 -1.80 13.72
N ALA A 187 -17.15 -2.87 14.19
CA ALA A 187 -17.80 -3.95 14.92
C ALA A 187 -18.30 -3.47 16.30
N ILE A 188 -17.49 -2.73 17.05
CA ILE A 188 -17.92 -2.09 18.30
C ILE A 188 -19.07 -1.11 18.04
N SER A 189 -19.00 -0.32 16.98
CA SER A 189 -20.06 0.61 16.61
C SER A 189 -21.41 -0.10 16.33
N LEU A 190 -21.36 -1.23 15.61
CA LEU A 190 -22.53 -2.07 15.34
C LEU A 190 -23.05 -2.80 16.58
N ALA A 191 -22.18 -3.20 17.51
CA ALA A 191 -22.62 -3.75 18.80
C ALA A 191 -23.42 -2.70 19.61
N CYS A 192 -22.93 -1.45 19.64
CA CYS A 192 -23.52 -0.38 20.43
C CYS A 192 -24.82 0.16 19.83
N LEU A 193 -24.77 0.63 18.59
CA LEU A 193 -25.90 1.31 17.94
C LEU A 193 -26.64 0.45 16.91
N GLY A 194 -26.10 -0.70 16.51
CA GLY A 194 -26.76 -1.57 15.53
C GLY A 194 -28.11 -2.10 16.01
N ARG A 195 -29.00 -2.33 15.05
CA ARG A 195 -30.27 -3.03 15.23
C ARG A 195 -30.03 -4.52 15.07
N GLY A 196 -30.48 -5.30 16.04
CA GLY A 196 -30.33 -6.74 16.04
C GLY A 196 -30.68 -7.34 17.39
N ARG A 197 -30.81 -8.65 17.44
CA ARG A 197 -30.98 -9.43 18.67
C ARG A 197 -29.71 -9.33 19.52
N ALA A 198 -29.83 -9.55 20.83
CA ALA A 198 -28.70 -9.47 21.77
C ALA A 198 -27.50 -10.33 21.32
N TRP A 199 -27.74 -11.55 20.85
CA TRP A 199 -26.68 -12.44 20.36
C TRP A 199 -25.91 -11.87 19.16
N GLN A 200 -26.58 -11.16 18.23
CA GLN A 200 -25.90 -10.51 17.09
C GLN A 200 -24.97 -9.40 17.57
N LYS A 201 -25.41 -8.64 18.59
CA LYS A 201 -24.58 -7.60 19.21
C LYS A 201 -23.37 -8.17 19.94
N VAL A 202 -23.54 -9.30 20.62
CA VAL A 202 -22.44 -10.03 21.27
C VAL A 202 -21.43 -10.51 20.23
N ILE A 203 -21.88 -11.04 19.09
CA ILE A 203 -20.98 -11.43 17.98
C ILE A 203 -20.19 -10.21 17.47
N PHE A 204 -20.85 -9.08 17.23
CA PHE A 204 -20.16 -7.85 16.80
C PHE A 204 -19.17 -7.35 17.86
N ALA A 205 -19.53 -7.38 19.14
CA ALA A 205 -18.63 -6.99 20.21
C ALA A 205 -17.39 -7.91 20.28
N TYR A 206 -17.61 -9.23 20.18
CA TYR A 206 -16.54 -10.22 20.18
C TYR A 206 -15.60 -10.03 18.99
N ALA A 207 -16.14 -9.93 17.77
CA ALA A 207 -15.36 -9.65 16.56
C ALA A 207 -14.57 -8.34 16.69
N GLY A 208 -15.19 -7.31 17.27
CA GLY A 208 -14.54 -6.03 17.56
C GLY A 208 -13.35 -6.17 18.48
N ILE A 209 -13.53 -6.82 19.64
CA ILE A 209 -12.46 -7.04 20.62
C ILE A 209 -11.33 -7.86 20.01
N VAL A 210 -11.64 -8.96 19.33
CA VAL A 210 -10.63 -9.82 18.68
C VAL A 210 -9.82 -9.04 17.65
N CYS A 211 -10.46 -8.23 16.80
CA CYS A 211 -9.75 -7.41 15.82
C CYS A 211 -8.87 -6.35 16.51
N LEU A 212 -9.39 -5.64 17.51
CA LEU A 212 -8.62 -4.62 18.24
C LEU A 212 -7.40 -5.22 18.96
N VAL A 213 -7.55 -6.37 19.62
CA VAL A 213 -6.44 -7.10 20.23
C VAL A 213 -5.43 -7.54 19.17
N GLY A 214 -5.89 -8.13 18.05
CA GLY A 214 -5.02 -8.49 16.93
C GLY A 214 -4.24 -7.30 16.37
N GLY A 215 -4.88 -6.14 16.24
CA GLY A 215 -4.26 -4.89 15.80
C GLY A 215 -3.16 -4.38 16.76
N LEU A 216 -3.33 -4.61 18.07
CA LEU A 216 -2.30 -4.30 19.07
C LEU A 216 -1.10 -5.28 18.99
N LEU A 217 -1.33 -6.55 18.66
CA LEU A 217 -0.28 -7.56 18.44
C LEU A 217 0.58 -7.29 17.19
N CYS A 218 0.14 -6.40 16.30
CA CYS A 218 0.97 -5.90 15.22
C CYS A 218 2.16 -5.06 15.72
N LEU A 219 2.14 -4.60 16.98
CA LEU A 219 3.17 -3.75 17.60
C LEU A 219 3.54 -2.53 16.72
N SER A 220 2.53 -1.90 16.10
CA SER A 220 2.69 -0.71 15.27
C SER A 220 2.43 0.56 16.08
N ARG A 221 3.44 1.42 16.25
CA ARG A 221 3.28 2.74 16.91
C ARG A 221 2.18 3.58 16.26
N GLY A 222 2.27 3.72 14.94
CA GLY A 222 1.28 4.45 14.14
C GLY A 222 -0.11 3.85 14.31
N GLY A 223 -0.21 2.52 14.31
CA GLY A 223 -1.46 1.80 14.53
C GLY A 223 -2.07 2.04 15.91
N VAL A 224 -1.26 2.06 16.99
CA VAL A 224 -1.71 2.34 18.35
C VAL A 224 -2.19 3.78 18.50
N ILE A 225 -1.41 4.77 18.05
CA ILE A 225 -1.77 6.20 18.12
C ILE A 225 -3.05 6.45 17.31
N ALA A 226 -3.13 5.87 16.12
CA ALA A 226 -4.31 5.97 15.28
C ALA A 226 -5.55 5.31 15.91
N LEU A 227 -5.38 4.14 16.54
CA LEU A 227 -6.48 3.47 17.26
C LEU A 227 -6.99 4.35 18.39
N ILE A 228 -6.10 4.96 19.19
CA ILE A 228 -6.49 5.90 20.26
C ILE A 228 -7.33 7.04 19.68
N ALA A 229 -6.88 7.67 18.59
CA ALA A 229 -7.63 8.75 17.95
C ALA A 229 -9.01 8.31 17.44
N GLY A 230 -9.09 7.14 16.78
CA GLY A 230 -10.35 6.56 16.33
C GLY A 230 -11.29 6.18 17.48
N SER A 231 -10.75 5.62 18.57
CA SER A 231 -11.49 5.27 19.79
C SER A 231 -12.02 6.51 20.52
N ILE A 232 -11.26 7.60 20.61
CA ILE A 232 -11.73 8.89 21.16
C ILE A 232 -12.92 9.40 20.33
N CYS A 233 -12.81 9.37 18.99
CA CYS A 233 -13.90 9.75 18.10
C CYS A 233 -15.14 8.88 18.34
N LEU A 234 -14.97 7.56 18.42
CA LEU A 234 -16.05 6.59 18.66
C LEU A 234 -16.77 6.85 19.99
N VAL A 235 -16.01 7.05 21.08
CA VAL A 235 -16.56 7.34 22.40
C VAL A 235 -17.30 8.67 22.41
N GLY A 236 -16.73 9.72 21.79
CA GLY A 236 -17.39 11.01 21.65
C GLY A 236 -18.72 10.91 20.90
N LEU A 237 -18.74 10.20 19.77
CA LEU A 237 -19.96 9.93 19.01
C LEU A 237 -21.00 9.17 19.84
N ALA A 238 -20.59 8.09 20.52
CA ALA A 238 -21.48 7.30 21.35
C ALA A 238 -22.07 8.11 22.52
N ILE A 239 -21.29 8.98 23.16
CA ILE A 239 -21.77 9.92 24.18
C ILE A 239 -22.82 10.85 23.57
N THR A 240 -22.57 11.39 22.37
CA THR A 240 -23.56 12.22 21.65
C THR A 240 -24.90 11.49 21.46
N ALA A 241 -24.87 10.20 21.09
CA ALA A 241 -26.08 9.38 20.97
C ALA A 241 -26.79 9.16 22.31
N LEU A 242 -26.04 8.92 23.38
CA LEU A 242 -26.62 8.73 24.72
C LEU A 242 -27.28 10.01 25.23
N VAL A 243 -26.59 11.15 25.12
CA VAL A 243 -27.11 12.46 25.52
C VAL A 243 -28.38 12.80 24.73
N ALA A 244 -28.37 12.59 23.40
CA ALA A 244 -29.55 12.83 22.57
C ALA A 244 -30.74 11.91 22.91
N SER A 245 -30.50 10.70 23.42
CA SER A 245 -31.55 9.74 23.78
C SER A 245 -32.26 10.02 25.11
N GLY A 246 -31.71 10.89 25.97
CA GLY A 246 -32.27 11.18 27.29
C GLY A 246 -32.29 9.99 28.27
N SER A 247 -31.61 8.87 27.97
CA SER A 247 -31.68 7.66 28.80
C SER A 247 -30.86 7.78 30.11
N GLY A 248 -31.48 7.45 31.26
CA GLY A 248 -30.79 7.38 32.56
C GLY A 248 -29.70 6.30 32.64
N ARG A 249 -29.56 5.45 31.61
CA ARG A 249 -28.53 4.41 31.47
C ARG A 249 -27.19 4.90 30.93
N ARG A 250 -27.04 6.24 30.79
CA ARG A 250 -25.85 6.96 30.32
C ARG A 250 -24.53 6.44 30.90
N TRP A 251 -24.47 6.17 32.21
CA TRP A 251 -23.25 5.70 32.88
C TRP A 251 -22.89 4.26 32.50
N ALA A 252 -23.86 3.34 32.46
CA ALA A 252 -23.59 1.93 32.18
C ALA A 252 -23.07 1.68 30.75
N VAL A 253 -23.60 2.39 29.74
CA VAL A 253 -23.16 2.24 28.34
C VAL A 253 -21.81 2.94 28.11
N SER A 254 -21.61 4.12 28.68
CA SER A 254 -20.31 4.80 28.64
C SER A 254 -19.22 3.99 29.34
N SER A 255 -19.50 3.39 30.50
CA SER A 255 -18.57 2.49 31.20
C SER A 255 -18.26 1.23 30.39
N LEU A 256 -19.22 0.66 29.66
CA LEU A 256 -19.02 -0.53 28.83
C LEU A 256 -18.19 -0.22 27.57
N LEU A 257 -18.36 0.97 27.00
CA LEU A 257 -17.57 1.48 25.86
C LEU A 257 -16.13 1.80 26.27
N ILE A 258 -15.96 2.47 27.41
CA ILE A 258 -14.65 2.71 28.00
C ILE A 258 -13.99 1.36 28.34
N ALA A 259 -14.71 0.43 28.95
CA ALA A 259 -14.21 -0.92 29.22
C ALA A 259 -13.81 -1.68 27.95
N ALA A 260 -14.59 -1.59 26.86
CA ALA A 260 -14.27 -2.26 25.60
C ALA A 260 -12.99 -1.75 24.91
N ILE A 261 -12.51 -0.55 25.27
CA ILE A 261 -11.26 0.05 24.75
C ILE A 261 -10.13 -0.06 25.78
N VAL A 262 -10.41 0.29 27.03
CA VAL A 262 -9.45 0.30 28.14
C VAL A 262 -9.05 -1.11 28.52
N ILE A 263 -9.96 -2.08 28.60
CA ILE A 263 -9.59 -3.45 29.02
C ILE A 263 -8.60 -4.08 28.02
N PRO A 264 -8.82 -4.07 26.69
CA PRO A 264 -7.81 -4.56 25.74
C PRO A 264 -6.50 -3.78 25.81
N ALA A 265 -6.54 -2.45 25.94
CA ALA A 265 -5.34 -1.63 26.06
C ALA A 265 -4.56 -1.95 27.35
N THR A 266 -5.24 -2.10 28.48
CA THR A 266 -4.66 -2.48 29.77
C THR A 266 -4.14 -3.90 29.74
N ILE A 267 -4.86 -4.87 29.15
CA ILE A 267 -4.37 -6.24 28.99
C ILE A 267 -3.08 -6.25 28.18
N VAL A 268 -3.03 -5.55 27.05
CA VAL A 268 -1.81 -5.47 26.24
C VAL A 268 -0.70 -4.75 26.99
N ILE A 269 -0.97 -3.61 27.64
CA ILE A 269 0.06 -2.89 28.42
C ILE A 269 0.57 -3.76 29.56
N VAL A 270 -0.29 -4.46 30.30
CA VAL A 270 0.09 -5.31 31.44
C VAL A 270 0.87 -6.54 30.97
N PHE A 271 0.33 -7.33 30.04
CA PHE A 271 1.03 -8.51 29.50
C PHE A 271 2.33 -8.14 28.81
N ALA A 272 2.35 -7.04 28.08
CA ALA A 272 3.56 -6.62 27.39
C ALA A 272 4.57 -6.02 28.38
N SER A 273 4.16 -5.24 29.38
CA SER A 273 5.07 -4.65 30.40
C SER A 273 5.82 -5.68 31.25
N GLN A 274 5.30 -6.91 31.37
CA GLN A 274 5.96 -8.02 32.06
C GLN A 274 7.10 -8.64 31.23
N SER A 275 7.22 -8.29 29.96
CA SER A 275 8.32 -8.72 29.10
C SER A 275 9.45 -7.68 29.10
N VAL A 276 10.64 -8.06 29.56
CA VAL A 276 11.88 -7.24 29.46
C VAL A 276 12.11 -6.77 28.01
N THR A 277 11.69 -7.58 27.04
CA THR A 277 11.74 -7.31 25.62
C THR A 277 10.82 -6.17 25.17
N PHE A 278 9.60 -6.10 25.73
CA PHE A 278 8.68 -5.02 25.41
C PHE A 278 9.18 -3.69 25.97
N GLN A 279 9.82 -3.69 27.15
CA GLN A 279 10.45 -2.48 27.71
C GLN A 279 11.54 -1.93 26.78
N ALA A 280 12.44 -2.80 26.27
CA ALA A 280 13.47 -2.39 25.30
C ALA A 280 12.90 -1.85 23.98
N ARG A 281 11.81 -2.44 23.48
CA ARG A 281 11.09 -1.97 22.28
C ARG A 281 10.20 -0.76 22.54
N ALA A 282 9.65 -0.56 23.74
CA ALA A 282 8.90 0.63 24.11
C ALA A 282 9.81 1.87 24.03
N THR A 283 11.06 1.72 24.45
CA THR A 283 12.08 2.76 24.25
C THR A 283 12.38 2.99 22.75
N GLN A 284 12.50 1.95 21.93
CA GLN A 284 12.62 2.10 20.46
C GLN A 284 11.34 2.63 19.78
N LEU A 285 10.15 2.38 20.34
CA LEU A 285 8.89 2.97 19.88
C LEU A 285 8.89 4.47 20.16
N LEU A 286 9.58 4.92 21.21
CA LEU A 286 9.77 6.35 21.52
C LEU A 286 10.90 6.99 20.70
N SER A 287 11.88 6.23 20.19
CA SER A 287 12.99 6.71 19.35
C SER A 287 13.06 5.99 17.98
N ASP A 288 12.56 6.63 16.92
CA ASP A 288 12.59 6.09 15.54
C ASP A 288 13.35 7.04 14.62
N ASP A 289 14.69 6.94 14.68
CA ASP A 289 15.61 7.81 13.91
C ASP A 289 15.49 7.59 12.40
N TYR A 290 15.09 6.38 11.98
CA TYR A 290 14.88 6.08 10.57
C TYR A 290 13.69 6.87 10.00
N ARG A 291 12.50 6.81 10.64
CA ARG A 291 11.33 7.53 10.13
C ARG A 291 11.47 9.05 10.25
N SER A 292 12.17 9.56 11.25
CA SER A 292 12.43 11.01 11.36
C SER A 292 13.30 11.49 10.19
N ARG A 293 14.37 10.77 9.86
CA ARG A 293 15.23 11.06 8.70
C ARG A 293 14.49 10.92 7.38
N LEU A 294 13.69 9.85 7.22
CA LEU A 294 12.89 9.66 6.00
C LEU A 294 11.87 10.79 5.80
N SER A 295 11.29 11.32 6.89
CA SER A 295 10.42 12.49 6.82
C SER A 295 11.15 13.73 6.30
N LEU A 296 12.40 13.96 6.73
CA LEU A 296 13.25 15.05 6.20
C LEU A 296 13.59 14.84 4.72
N THR A 297 13.92 13.61 4.31
CA THR A 297 14.13 13.26 2.90
C THR A 297 12.87 13.56 2.07
N SER A 298 11.70 13.23 2.59
CA SER A 298 10.41 13.45 1.92
C SER A 298 10.07 14.95 1.81
N LEU A 299 10.47 15.76 2.80
CA LEU A 299 10.35 17.21 2.72
C LEU A 299 11.28 17.82 1.65
N ARG A 300 12.47 17.25 1.43
CA ARG A 300 13.35 17.67 0.31
C ARG A 300 12.76 17.27 -1.04
N HIS A 301 12.18 16.07 -1.13
CA HIS A 301 11.46 15.63 -2.33
C HIS A 301 10.32 16.57 -2.71
N LEU A 302 9.49 16.98 -1.73
CA LEU A 302 8.43 17.99 -1.93
C LEU A 302 8.94 19.29 -2.55
N GLN A 303 10.15 19.73 -2.20
CA GLN A 303 10.72 21.00 -2.67
C GLN A 303 11.08 21.00 -4.16
N VAL A 304 11.15 19.83 -4.81
CA VAL A 304 11.51 19.71 -6.23
C VAL A 304 10.42 20.26 -7.15
N SER A 305 9.16 19.88 -6.89
CA SER A 305 8.01 20.34 -7.67
C SER A 305 6.82 20.57 -6.74
N PRO A 306 6.81 21.67 -5.96
CA PRO A 306 5.86 21.83 -4.85
C PRO A 306 4.39 21.87 -5.29
N LEU A 307 4.09 22.47 -6.44
CA LEU A 307 2.70 22.65 -6.90
C LEU A 307 2.14 21.39 -7.58
N PHE A 308 2.93 20.79 -8.47
CA PHE A 308 2.48 19.73 -9.38
C PHE A 308 2.96 18.33 -8.98
N GLY A 309 3.92 18.26 -8.05
CA GLY A 309 4.62 17.04 -7.68
C GLY A 309 5.55 16.57 -8.79
N THR A 310 6.34 15.55 -8.49
CA THR A 310 7.33 15.00 -9.42
C THR A 310 6.81 13.86 -10.29
N GLY A 311 5.60 13.34 -10.03
CA GLY A 311 5.00 12.24 -10.78
C GLY A 311 4.83 10.97 -9.93
N ALA A 312 3.91 10.09 -10.35
CA ALA A 312 3.57 8.88 -9.60
C ALA A 312 4.73 7.87 -9.54
N GLY A 313 5.01 7.37 -8.33
CA GLY A 313 6.09 6.40 -8.08
C GLY A 313 7.49 6.97 -8.09
N THR A 314 7.66 8.28 -8.25
CA THR A 314 8.99 8.93 -8.27
C THR A 314 9.63 9.04 -6.89
N TYR A 315 8.91 8.71 -5.81
CA TYR A 315 9.47 8.79 -4.46
C TYR A 315 10.79 8.01 -4.33
N ILE A 316 10.91 6.84 -4.96
CA ILE A 316 12.16 6.05 -4.90
C ILE A 316 13.37 6.78 -5.48
N ASP A 317 13.18 7.57 -6.54
CA ASP A 317 14.27 8.28 -7.20
C ASP A 317 14.76 9.42 -6.31
N TYR A 318 13.83 10.20 -5.77
CA TYR A 318 14.16 11.33 -4.91
C TYR A 318 14.58 10.91 -3.49
N SER A 319 14.11 9.76 -2.99
CA SER A 319 14.58 9.20 -1.72
C SER A 319 16.05 8.78 -1.82
N ARG A 320 16.48 8.21 -2.95
CA ARG A 320 17.90 7.91 -3.24
C ARG A 320 18.75 9.19 -3.33
N LEU A 321 18.24 10.24 -3.98
CA LEU A 321 18.98 11.50 -4.16
C LEU A 321 19.14 12.32 -2.87
N TYR A 322 18.14 12.29 -1.99
CA TYR A 322 18.09 13.20 -0.82
C TYR A 322 18.36 12.54 0.54
N ARG A 323 18.50 11.21 0.60
CA ARG A 323 18.89 10.51 1.83
C ARG A 323 20.26 10.96 2.32
N ASP A 324 20.48 10.85 3.62
CA ASP A 324 21.68 11.30 4.33
C ASP A 324 22.70 10.16 4.59
N GLY A 325 22.51 9.00 3.94
CA GLY A 325 23.39 7.83 4.08
C GLY A 325 23.12 6.95 5.30
N SER A 326 22.10 7.27 6.11
CA SER A 326 21.71 6.51 7.30
C SER A 326 20.98 5.19 7.02
N THR A 327 20.47 5.00 5.80
CA THR A 327 19.79 3.78 5.35
C THR A 327 20.31 3.34 3.98
N GLU A 328 20.60 2.05 3.86
CA GLU A 328 21.02 1.40 2.62
C GLU A 328 19.83 0.90 1.79
N ARG A 329 18.62 0.93 2.36
CA ARG A 329 17.41 0.40 1.73
C ARG A 329 16.83 1.39 0.74
N ASP A 330 16.25 0.85 -0.34
CA ASP A 330 15.46 1.64 -1.27
C ASP A 330 14.07 1.81 -0.68
N ASP A 331 13.71 3.05 -0.37
CA ASP A 331 12.40 3.41 0.14
C ASP A 331 11.49 3.77 -1.03
N TYR A 332 10.59 2.86 -1.39
CA TYR A 332 9.63 3.04 -2.49
C TYR A 332 8.48 4.00 -2.12
N GLN A 333 8.27 4.24 -0.82
CA GLN A 333 7.23 5.12 -0.29
C GLN A 333 7.74 5.91 0.91
N ALA A 334 7.14 7.09 1.14
CA ALA A 334 7.52 8.03 2.19
C ALA A 334 7.24 7.57 3.62
N HIS A 335 6.57 6.42 3.80
CA HIS A 335 6.01 6.03 5.09
C HIS A 335 5.20 7.13 5.79
N ASN A 336 4.56 7.96 4.97
CA ASN A 336 3.65 9.02 5.36
C ASN A 336 2.83 9.37 4.11
N ASP A 337 1.56 8.97 4.07
CA ASP A 337 0.71 9.21 2.88
C ASP A 337 0.54 10.72 2.59
N TRP A 338 0.60 11.59 3.60
CA TRP A 338 0.50 13.03 3.40
C TRP A 338 1.72 13.58 2.66
N LEU A 339 2.92 13.17 3.09
CA LEU A 339 4.16 13.54 2.41
C LEU A 339 4.25 12.87 1.03
N GLN A 340 3.82 11.61 0.90
CA GLN A 340 3.75 10.90 -0.37
C GLN A 340 2.89 11.65 -1.39
N ILE A 341 1.65 12.01 -1.03
CA ILE A 341 0.74 12.75 -1.93
C ILE A 341 1.37 14.09 -2.30
N SER A 342 1.94 14.80 -1.33
CA SER A 342 2.51 16.13 -1.58
C SER A 342 3.78 16.09 -2.44
N GLY A 343 4.66 15.10 -2.29
CA GLY A 343 5.88 14.98 -3.10
C GLY A 343 5.60 14.53 -4.53
N GLU A 344 4.76 13.50 -4.70
CA GLU A 344 4.51 12.91 -6.03
C GLU A 344 3.47 13.68 -6.84
N TYR A 345 2.47 14.29 -6.18
CA TYR A 345 1.34 14.93 -6.85
C TYR A 345 1.17 16.42 -6.52
N GLY A 346 2.02 16.96 -5.64
CA GLY A 346 2.07 18.38 -5.32
C GLY A 346 0.98 18.87 -4.38
N PHE A 347 1.07 20.14 -4.01
CA PHE A 347 0.10 20.80 -3.14
C PHE A 347 -1.30 20.88 -3.73
N VAL A 348 -1.45 20.84 -5.05
CA VAL A 348 -2.78 20.75 -5.69
C VAL A 348 -3.49 19.47 -5.26
N ALA A 349 -2.81 18.32 -5.31
CA ALA A 349 -3.36 17.05 -4.87
C ALA A 349 -3.64 17.05 -3.37
N LEU A 350 -2.69 17.56 -2.57
CA LEU A 350 -2.85 17.64 -1.12
C LEU A 350 -4.06 18.49 -0.73
N PHE A 351 -4.26 19.64 -1.38
CA PHE A 351 -5.41 20.52 -1.17
C PHE A 351 -6.73 19.81 -1.49
N LEU A 352 -6.83 19.20 -2.69
CA LEU A 352 -8.03 18.47 -3.11
C LEU A 352 -8.34 17.32 -2.14
N PHE A 353 -7.31 16.59 -1.71
CA PHE A 353 -7.45 15.48 -0.76
C PHE A 353 -7.91 15.95 0.62
N LEU A 354 -7.28 16.99 1.20
CA LEU A 354 -7.65 17.54 2.51
C LEU A 354 -9.09 18.08 2.49
N PHE A 355 -9.49 18.80 1.44
CA PHE A 355 -10.86 19.27 1.29
C PHE A 355 -11.84 18.10 1.14
N ALA A 356 -11.50 17.09 0.36
CA ALA A 356 -12.31 15.88 0.27
C ALA A 356 -12.49 15.27 1.66
N VAL A 357 -11.41 15.03 2.42
CA VAL A 357 -11.48 14.47 3.78
C VAL A 357 -12.39 15.32 4.68
N ALA A 358 -12.20 16.64 4.72
CA ALA A 358 -13.01 17.54 5.55
C ALA A 358 -14.51 17.49 5.20
N LEU A 359 -14.85 17.51 3.90
CA LEU A 359 -16.24 17.44 3.43
C LEU A 359 -16.87 16.08 3.72
N HIS A 360 -16.13 14.98 3.59
CA HIS A 360 -16.61 13.64 3.95
C HIS A 360 -16.85 13.52 5.46
N MET A 361 -15.94 14.03 6.29
CA MET A 361 -16.13 14.05 7.75
C MET A 361 -17.37 14.86 8.15
N ARG A 362 -17.55 16.05 7.54
CA ARG A 362 -18.74 16.88 7.75
C ARG A 362 -20.02 16.17 7.28
N SER A 363 -20.01 15.56 6.10
CA SER A 363 -21.14 14.82 5.54
C SER A 363 -21.52 13.65 6.44
N GLY A 364 -20.54 12.85 6.86
CA GLY A 364 -20.74 11.74 7.77
C GLY A 364 -21.30 12.16 9.13
N TRP A 365 -20.80 13.26 9.71
CA TRP A 365 -21.32 13.83 10.95
C TRP A 365 -22.79 14.25 10.83
N ILE A 366 -23.14 14.98 9.77
CA ILE A 366 -24.53 15.39 9.51
C ILE A 366 -25.43 14.17 9.28
N GLY A 367 -24.97 13.20 8.50
CA GLY A 367 -25.68 11.94 8.26
C GLY A 367 -25.89 11.14 9.55
N TYR A 368 -24.88 11.08 10.41
CA TYR A 368 -24.93 10.39 11.70
C TYR A 368 -25.99 11.01 12.62
N LEU A 369 -25.93 12.33 12.81
CA LEU A 369 -26.90 13.05 13.64
C LEU A 369 -28.32 12.95 13.09
N SER A 370 -28.48 13.06 11.76
CA SER A 370 -29.79 12.92 11.14
C SER A 370 -30.37 11.52 11.32
N ALA A 371 -29.58 10.46 11.10
CA ALA A 371 -30.02 9.09 11.27
C ALA A 371 -30.39 8.78 12.74
N LEU A 372 -29.63 9.36 13.67
CA LEU A 372 -29.89 9.26 15.10
C LEU A 372 -31.20 9.97 15.48
N ARG A 373 -31.39 11.22 15.06
CA ARG A 373 -32.61 12.01 15.33
C ARG A 373 -33.86 11.36 14.74
N THR A 374 -33.79 10.93 13.47
CA THR A 374 -34.90 10.19 12.83
C THR A 374 -35.26 8.94 13.63
N ARG A 375 -34.27 8.24 14.18
CA ARG A 375 -34.56 7.05 14.99
C ARG A 375 -35.20 7.40 16.33
N LEU A 376 -34.69 8.42 17.01
CA LEU A 376 -35.21 8.87 18.30
C LEU A 376 -36.63 9.45 18.20
N ALA A 377 -36.99 10.04 17.05
CA ALA A 377 -38.36 10.46 16.78
C ALA A 377 -39.36 9.27 16.69
N LEU A 378 -38.89 8.07 16.34
CA LEU A 378 -39.70 6.85 16.25
C LEU A 378 -39.70 6.01 17.55
N GLY A 379 -38.95 6.42 18.58
CA GLY A 379 -38.88 5.72 19.86
C GLY A 379 -37.66 6.12 20.69
N SER A 380 -37.66 5.81 21.98
CA SER A 380 -36.65 6.30 22.94
C SER A 380 -35.24 5.70 22.81
N LEU A 381 -35.05 4.64 22.00
CA LEU A 381 -33.77 3.94 21.88
C LEU A 381 -32.98 4.40 20.64
N PRO A 382 -31.67 4.72 20.78
CA PRO A 382 -30.84 5.24 19.68
C PRO A 382 -30.40 4.17 18.64
N GLN A 383 -30.96 2.96 18.68
CA GLN A 383 -30.50 1.84 17.85
C GLN A 383 -30.86 2.02 16.37
N SER A 384 -29.85 2.22 15.53
CA SER A 384 -29.93 2.47 14.09
C SER A 384 -28.70 1.92 13.37
N ASN A 385 -28.91 1.02 12.39
CA ASN A 385 -27.81 0.51 11.54
C ASN A 385 -27.12 1.64 10.76
N SER A 386 -27.87 2.66 10.31
CA SER A 386 -27.29 3.81 9.62
C SER A 386 -26.35 4.60 10.54
N SER A 387 -26.79 4.88 11.77
CA SER A 387 -25.97 5.61 12.76
C SER A 387 -24.76 4.78 13.19
N ALA A 388 -24.91 3.47 13.36
CA ALA A 388 -23.80 2.57 13.68
C ALA A 388 -22.75 2.53 12.57
N VAL A 389 -23.16 2.38 11.30
CA VAL A 389 -22.23 2.37 10.18
C VAL A 389 -21.50 3.72 10.06
N LEU A 390 -22.21 4.85 10.20
CA LEU A 390 -21.59 6.18 10.12
C LEU A 390 -20.67 6.48 11.32
N MET A 391 -21.02 6.02 12.53
CA MET A 391 -20.15 6.14 13.70
C MET A 391 -18.85 5.36 13.51
N GLY A 392 -18.94 4.13 12.98
CA GLY A 392 -17.76 3.34 12.61
C GLY A 392 -16.93 4.01 11.52
N ALA A 393 -17.59 4.58 10.49
CA ALA A 393 -16.91 5.24 9.38
C ALA A 393 -16.18 6.53 9.80
N LEU A 394 -16.78 7.37 10.66
CA LEU A 394 -16.13 8.56 11.21
C LEU A 394 -14.92 8.21 12.09
N SER A 395 -15.08 7.19 12.93
CA SER A 395 -14.02 6.70 13.80
C SER A 395 -12.87 6.09 13.00
N GLY A 396 -13.19 5.27 11.99
CA GLY A 396 -12.25 4.66 11.07
C GLY A 396 -11.52 5.69 10.20
N ALA A 397 -12.21 6.69 9.66
CA ALA A 397 -11.59 7.76 8.88
C ALA A 397 -10.65 8.63 9.74
N THR A 398 -11.01 8.89 10.99
CA THR A 398 -10.12 9.57 11.96
C THR A 398 -8.85 8.74 12.20
N MET A 399 -9.02 7.43 12.42
CA MET A 399 -7.91 6.49 12.56
C MET A 399 -7.01 6.48 11.31
N PHE A 400 -7.59 6.39 10.11
CA PHE A 400 -6.84 6.42 8.85
C PHE A 400 -6.01 7.69 8.69
N GLY A 401 -6.60 8.87 8.93
CA GLY A 401 -5.87 10.14 8.81
C GLY A 401 -4.65 10.23 9.73
N VAL A 402 -4.76 9.71 10.95
CA VAL A 402 -3.64 9.67 11.93
C VAL A 402 -2.62 8.60 11.56
N HIS A 403 -3.03 7.40 11.17
CA HIS A 403 -2.09 6.33 10.79
C HIS A 403 -1.28 6.70 9.55
N SER A 404 -1.89 7.42 8.60
CA SER A 404 -1.22 7.96 7.41
C SER A 404 -0.09 8.96 7.70
N LEU A 405 0.09 9.44 8.94
CA LEU A 405 1.29 10.20 9.35
C LEU A 405 2.53 9.32 9.56
N PHE A 406 2.35 8.02 9.72
CA PHE A 406 3.39 7.08 10.15
C PHE A 406 3.61 5.93 9.17
N ASP A 407 2.77 5.81 8.15
CA ASP A 407 2.85 4.75 7.15
C ASP A 407 2.15 5.13 5.85
N PHE A 408 2.30 4.28 4.84
CA PHE A 408 1.86 4.51 3.45
C PHE A 408 0.67 3.62 3.05
N ASN A 409 -0.32 3.47 3.93
CA ASN A 409 -1.41 2.50 3.77
C ASN A 409 -2.26 2.73 2.52
N LEU A 410 -2.30 3.97 2.00
CA LEU A 410 -3.05 4.28 0.77
C LEU A 410 -2.36 3.78 -0.51
N GLN A 411 -1.13 3.26 -0.43
CA GLN A 411 -0.45 2.61 -1.56
C GLN A 411 -0.65 1.08 -1.56
N VAL A 412 -1.35 0.54 -0.56
CA VAL A 412 -1.64 -0.89 -0.42
C VAL A 412 -3.06 -1.14 -0.91
N ALA A 413 -3.23 -1.99 -1.92
CA ALA A 413 -4.49 -2.13 -2.64
C ALA A 413 -5.70 -2.36 -1.72
N SER A 414 -5.64 -3.34 -0.83
CA SER A 414 -6.75 -3.66 0.08
C SER A 414 -7.07 -2.52 1.07
N ASN A 415 -6.06 -1.82 1.58
CA ASN A 415 -6.24 -0.74 2.56
C ASN A 415 -6.77 0.54 1.91
N ALA A 416 -6.29 0.86 0.71
CA ALA A 416 -6.80 1.97 -0.10
C ALA A 416 -8.26 1.74 -0.51
N LEU A 417 -8.62 0.51 -0.90
CA LEU A 417 -10.02 0.13 -1.19
C LEU A 417 -10.90 0.26 0.06
N LEU A 418 -10.43 -0.16 1.22
CA LEU A 418 -11.16 0.05 2.48
C LEU A 418 -11.35 1.55 2.77
N ALA A 419 -10.31 2.38 2.60
CA ALA A 419 -10.40 3.83 2.77
C ALA A 419 -11.42 4.46 1.80
N ALA A 420 -11.40 4.05 0.53
CA ALA A 420 -12.36 4.48 -0.49
C ALA A 420 -13.80 4.06 -0.15
N ALA A 421 -13.99 2.84 0.38
CA ALA A 421 -15.28 2.38 0.86
C ALA A 421 -15.77 3.24 2.04
N VAL A 422 -14.92 3.55 3.02
CA VAL A 422 -15.26 4.42 4.16
C VAL A 422 -15.63 5.82 3.67
N ALA A 423 -14.85 6.41 2.76
CA ALA A 423 -15.19 7.69 2.14
C ALA A 423 -16.57 7.63 1.45
N GLY A 424 -16.85 6.58 0.66
CA GLY A 424 -18.16 6.37 0.06
C GLY A 424 -19.29 6.26 1.09
N MET A 425 -19.05 5.65 2.26
CA MET A 425 -20.05 5.57 3.33
C MET A 425 -20.40 6.96 3.89
N LEU A 426 -19.38 7.80 4.07
CA LEU A 426 -19.47 9.17 4.61
C LEU A 426 -20.11 10.15 3.62
N ALA A 427 -19.96 9.94 2.31
CA ALA A 427 -20.55 10.77 1.26
C ALA A 427 -22.08 10.61 1.11
N GLY A 428 -22.69 9.64 1.81
CA GLY A 428 -24.13 9.34 1.68
C GLY A 428 -25.04 10.48 2.16
N GLN A 429 -26.22 10.61 1.54
CA GLN A 429 -27.23 11.59 1.97
C GLN A 429 -27.96 11.12 3.24
N PRO A 430 -28.34 12.05 4.14
CA PRO A 430 -29.21 11.74 5.27
C PRO A 430 -30.57 11.18 4.81
N GLN A 431 -31.10 10.16 5.50
CA GLN A 431 -32.47 9.70 5.27
C GLN A 431 -33.45 10.66 5.98
N SER A 432 -34.22 11.42 5.20
CA SER A 432 -35.29 12.30 5.71
C SER A 432 -36.44 11.46 6.27
N GLY A 433 -36.68 11.57 7.58
CA GLY A 433 -37.68 10.79 8.32
C GLY A 433 -39.07 11.42 8.42
N GLY A 434 -39.63 11.95 7.33
CA GLY A 434 -41.00 12.48 7.33
C GLY A 434 -41.68 12.29 5.98
N GLU A 435 -43.02 12.24 5.97
CA GLU A 435 -43.90 12.06 4.80
C GLU A 435 -43.77 13.11 3.68
N GLY A 436 -42.79 14.01 3.75
CA GLY A 436 -42.44 14.96 2.69
C GLY A 436 -41.30 14.45 1.82
N ARG A 437 -41.64 13.96 0.61
CA ARG A 437 -40.80 13.82 -0.60
C ARG A 437 -39.37 13.30 -0.35
N GLN A 438 -39.16 12.00 -0.58
CA GLN A 438 -37.80 11.45 -0.68
C GLN A 438 -36.98 12.30 -1.67
N PRO A 439 -35.71 12.64 -1.37
CA PRO A 439 -34.88 13.42 -2.28
C PRO A 439 -34.72 12.67 -3.60
N THR A 440 -35.53 13.02 -4.60
CA THR A 440 -35.43 12.44 -5.93
C THR A 440 -34.22 13.04 -6.60
N SER A 441 -33.20 12.21 -6.83
CA SER A 441 -32.03 12.65 -7.58
C SER A 441 -32.41 13.00 -9.01
N SER A 442 -31.87 14.11 -9.53
CA SER A 442 -32.12 14.54 -10.90
C SER A 442 -31.77 13.42 -11.88
N ARG A 443 -32.53 13.28 -12.98
CA ARG A 443 -32.25 12.25 -13.99
C ARG A 443 -30.84 12.42 -14.56
N ILE A 444 -30.47 13.67 -14.87
CA ILE A 444 -29.15 14.04 -15.39
C ILE A 444 -28.05 13.62 -14.40
N GLY A 445 -28.19 13.97 -13.11
CA GLY A 445 -27.19 13.61 -12.11
C GLY A 445 -26.99 12.10 -11.97
N ARG A 446 -28.08 11.32 -12.03
CA ARG A 446 -28.00 9.85 -12.04
C ARG A 446 -27.25 9.33 -13.26
N TYR A 447 -27.54 9.84 -14.45
CA TYR A 447 -26.84 9.43 -15.67
C TYR A 447 -25.37 9.83 -15.69
N LEU A 448 -25.02 11.03 -15.20
CA LEU A 448 -23.62 11.44 -15.06
C LEU A 448 -22.86 10.57 -14.08
N TYR A 449 -23.45 10.29 -12.91
CA TYR A 449 -22.89 9.36 -11.93
C TYR A 449 -22.70 7.97 -12.53
N GLY A 450 -23.67 7.53 -13.32
CA GLY A 450 -23.65 6.27 -14.02
C GLY A 450 -22.59 6.16 -15.09
N GLY A 451 -22.47 7.20 -15.92
CA GLY A 451 -21.41 7.33 -16.91
C GLY A 451 -20.04 7.32 -16.25
N ALA A 452 -19.86 8.05 -15.14
CA ALA A 452 -18.62 8.03 -14.37
C ALA A 452 -18.29 6.62 -13.85
N LEU A 453 -19.23 5.94 -13.18
CA LEU A 453 -19.03 4.57 -12.68
C LEU A 453 -18.72 3.59 -13.82
N GLY A 454 -19.45 3.68 -14.93
CA GLY A 454 -19.23 2.85 -16.11
C GLY A 454 -17.85 3.10 -16.74
N ALA A 455 -17.46 4.36 -16.88
CA ALA A 455 -16.18 4.76 -17.44
C ALA A 455 -15.00 4.30 -16.58
N VAL A 456 -15.03 4.49 -15.26
CA VAL A 456 -13.93 4.02 -14.40
C VAL A 456 -13.88 2.50 -14.29
N SER A 457 -15.04 1.82 -14.34
CA SER A 457 -15.08 0.34 -14.32
C SER A 457 -14.53 -0.25 -15.62
N LEU A 458 -14.93 0.31 -16.77
CA LEU A 458 -14.43 -0.10 -18.07
C LEU A 458 -12.94 0.26 -18.22
N GLY A 459 -12.54 1.45 -17.78
CA GLY A 459 -11.13 1.87 -17.73
C GLY A 459 -10.27 0.90 -16.91
N LEU A 460 -10.79 0.43 -15.77
CA LEU A 460 -10.10 -0.57 -14.94
C LEU A 460 -9.94 -1.89 -15.71
N ILE A 461 -10.99 -2.41 -16.34
CA ILE A 461 -10.92 -3.63 -17.17
C ILE A 461 -9.91 -3.49 -18.31
N LEU A 462 -9.99 -2.38 -19.06
CA LEU A 462 -9.09 -2.13 -20.17
C LEU A 462 -7.64 -2.00 -19.71
N SER A 463 -7.39 -1.39 -18.55
CA SER A 463 -6.05 -1.28 -17.97
C SER A 463 -5.48 -2.62 -17.48
N LEU A 464 -6.33 -3.51 -16.96
CA LEU A 464 -5.91 -4.88 -16.61
C LEU A 464 -5.58 -5.67 -17.87
N TRP A 465 -6.40 -5.53 -18.91
CA TRP A 465 -6.19 -6.20 -20.19
C TRP A 465 -4.92 -5.70 -20.87
N SER A 466 -4.67 -4.39 -20.93
CA SER A 466 -3.48 -3.83 -21.57
C SER A 466 -2.19 -4.18 -20.82
N SER A 467 -2.25 -4.35 -19.51
CA SER A 467 -1.09 -4.73 -18.67
C SER A 467 -0.99 -6.23 -18.38
N ARG A 468 -1.68 -7.08 -19.14
CA ARG A 468 -1.63 -8.56 -18.96
C ARG A 468 -0.24 -9.17 -19.21
N SER A 469 0.69 -8.45 -19.84
CA SER A 469 2.09 -8.88 -19.95
C SER A 469 2.77 -9.00 -18.58
N GLU A 470 2.34 -8.25 -17.57
CA GLU A 470 2.89 -8.30 -16.20
C GLU A 470 2.67 -9.69 -15.56
N VAL A 471 1.59 -10.39 -15.92
CA VAL A 471 1.33 -11.77 -15.44
C VAL A 471 2.39 -12.73 -15.99
N TRP A 472 2.66 -12.67 -17.29
CA TRP A 472 3.69 -13.48 -17.93
C TRP A 472 5.10 -13.11 -17.47
N THR A 473 5.32 -11.82 -17.17
CA THR A 473 6.58 -11.34 -16.59
C THR A 473 6.81 -11.95 -15.22
N LEU A 474 5.77 -12.03 -14.38
CA LEU A 474 5.85 -12.68 -13.07
C LEU A 474 6.14 -14.19 -13.19
N ILE A 475 5.50 -14.87 -14.15
CA ILE A 475 5.76 -16.30 -14.40
C ILE A 475 7.20 -16.51 -14.87
N ALA A 476 7.71 -15.64 -15.75
CA ALA A 476 9.10 -15.69 -16.20
C ALA A 476 10.10 -15.51 -15.04
N GLU A 477 9.85 -14.51 -14.18
CA GLU A 477 10.64 -14.26 -12.98
C GLU A 477 10.65 -15.47 -12.03
N ASN A 478 9.49 -16.08 -11.77
CA ASN A 478 9.41 -17.30 -10.96
C ASN A 478 10.22 -18.44 -11.59
N GLY A 479 10.14 -18.61 -12.91
CA GLY A 479 10.91 -19.62 -13.63
C GLY A 479 12.43 -19.45 -13.48
N VAL A 480 12.94 -18.22 -13.47
CA VAL A 480 14.36 -17.96 -13.19
C VAL A 480 14.71 -18.34 -11.76
N ILE A 481 13.89 -17.93 -10.79
CA ILE A 481 14.13 -18.17 -9.37
C ILE A 481 14.12 -19.68 -9.05
N ASP A 482 13.21 -20.44 -9.68
CA ASP A 482 13.10 -21.89 -9.51
C ASP A 482 14.11 -22.68 -10.36
N GLY A 483 14.88 -22.01 -11.21
CA GLY A 483 15.84 -22.64 -12.14
C GLY A 483 15.19 -23.34 -13.35
N ASN A 484 13.89 -23.15 -13.58
CA ASN A 484 13.19 -23.64 -14.77
C ASN A 484 13.32 -22.65 -15.94
N LEU A 485 14.53 -22.58 -16.50
CA LEU A 485 14.86 -21.61 -17.54
C LEU A 485 14.05 -21.77 -18.83
N GLY A 486 13.67 -22.99 -19.21
CA GLY A 486 12.83 -23.22 -20.40
C GLY A 486 11.44 -22.59 -20.27
N SER A 487 10.80 -22.74 -19.11
CA SER A 487 9.52 -22.08 -18.83
C SER A 487 9.68 -20.56 -18.70
N ALA A 488 10.81 -20.11 -18.15
CA ALA A 488 11.15 -18.70 -18.02
C ALA A 488 11.26 -18.02 -19.39
N SER A 489 12.00 -18.61 -20.33
CA SER A 489 12.16 -18.09 -21.71
C SER A 489 10.82 -17.98 -22.45
N LEU A 490 10.01 -19.05 -22.45
CA LEU A 490 8.69 -19.05 -23.09
C LEU A 490 7.77 -17.94 -22.53
N SER A 491 7.81 -17.77 -21.20
CA SER A 491 6.99 -16.78 -20.51
C SER A 491 7.48 -15.35 -20.78
N ALA A 492 8.80 -15.14 -20.84
CA ALA A 492 9.40 -13.86 -21.19
C ALA A 492 9.08 -13.45 -22.64
N GLU A 493 9.19 -14.37 -23.60
CA GLU A 493 8.77 -14.15 -24.99
C GLU A 493 7.29 -13.80 -25.07
N LYS A 494 6.44 -14.55 -24.36
CA LYS A 494 5.01 -14.26 -24.31
C LYS A 494 4.73 -12.88 -23.73
N ALA A 495 5.43 -12.49 -22.66
CA ALA A 495 5.30 -11.17 -22.05
C ALA A 495 5.69 -10.06 -23.04
N LEU A 496 6.83 -10.21 -23.74
CA LEU A 496 7.31 -9.26 -24.75
C LEU A 496 6.38 -9.16 -25.96
N SER A 497 5.76 -10.27 -26.39
CA SER A 497 4.77 -10.26 -27.49
C SER A 497 3.52 -9.41 -27.18
N ILE A 498 3.22 -9.20 -25.89
CA ILE A 498 2.04 -8.48 -25.42
C ILE A 498 2.40 -7.04 -25.01
N GLY A 499 3.50 -6.87 -24.29
CA GLY A 499 3.90 -5.60 -23.68
C GLY A 499 5.36 -5.26 -23.92
N PRO A 500 5.82 -5.09 -25.17
CA PRO A 500 7.23 -4.84 -25.48
C PRO A 500 7.74 -3.49 -24.94
N LYS A 501 6.84 -2.55 -24.62
CA LYS A 501 7.18 -1.24 -24.04
C LYS A 501 7.13 -1.21 -22.52
N ASN A 502 6.97 -2.35 -21.85
CA ASN A 502 7.01 -2.42 -20.40
C ASN A 502 8.47 -2.60 -19.94
N ALA A 503 9.02 -1.60 -19.24
CA ALA A 503 10.41 -1.62 -18.79
C ALA A 503 10.74 -2.81 -17.89
N TRP A 504 9.82 -3.18 -16.98
CA TRP A 504 9.99 -4.34 -16.10
C TRP A 504 9.98 -5.67 -16.88
N THR A 505 9.11 -5.78 -17.89
CA THR A 505 9.12 -6.95 -18.80
C THR A 505 10.43 -7.08 -19.55
N GLN A 506 10.99 -5.97 -20.06
CA GLN A 506 12.29 -5.96 -20.72
C GLN A 506 13.41 -6.34 -19.74
N PHE A 507 13.38 -5.81 -18.52
CA PHE A 507 14.34 -6.15 -17.47
C PHE A 507 14.33 -7.65 -17.13
N VAL A 508 13.15 -8.23 -16.88
CA VAL A 508 13.03 -9.66 -16.56
C VAL A 508 13.48 -10.52 -17.74
N ALA A 509 13.11 -10.18 -18.97
CA ALA A 509 13.59 -10.90 -20.16
C ALA A 509 15.12 -10.84 -20.30
N GLY A 510 15.73 -9.70 -19.99
CA GLY A 510 17.19 -9.58 -19.92
C GLY A 510 17.81 -10.46 -18.85
N GLY A 511 17.18 -10.56 -17.68
CA GLY A 511 17.58 -11.46 -16.60
C GLY A 511 17.47 -12.94 -16.98
N VAL A 512 16.40 -13.33 -17.68
CA VAL A 512 16.24 -14.69 -18.22
C VAL A 512 17.37 -15.03 -19.19
N ALA A 513 17.68 -14.13 -20.13
CA ALA A 513 18.77 -14.32 -21.08
C ALA A 513 20.14 -14.40 -20.38
N SER A 514 20.39 -13.56 -19.36
CA SER A 514 21.58 -13.66 -18.52
C SER A 514 21.69 -15.03 -17.84
N ALA A 515 20.60 -15.54 -17.26
CA ALA A 515 20.59 -16.86 -16.62
C ALA A 515 20.80 -18.01 -17.62
N ASN A 516 20.23 -17.92 -18.83
CA ASN A 516 20.52 -18.88 -19.92
C ASN A 516 22.00 -18.86 -20.30
N ALA A 517 22.60 -17.67 -20.44
CA ALA A 517 24.01 -17.52 -20.80
C ALA A 517 24.96 -18.21 -19.80
N GLU A 518 24.62 -18.25 -18.51
CA GLU A 518 25.40 -18.96 -17.48
C GLU A 518 25.38 -20.48 -17.67
N SER A 519 24.29 -21.02 -18.24
CA SER A 519 24.14 -22.47 -18.50
C SER A 519 24.76 -22.93 -19.83
N LEU A 520 25.07 -22.00 -20.73
CA LEU A 520 25.53 -22.30 -22.10
C LEU A 520 27.04 -22.06 -22.28
N LYS A 521 27.59 -22.55 -23.40
CA LYS A 521 28.98 -22.33 -23.83
C LYS A 521 29.05 -21.97 -25.31
N GLY A 522 30.19 -21.44 -25.75
CA GLY A 522 30.44 -21.13 -27.16
C GLY A 522 29.48 -20.09 -27.73
N ALA A 523 28.99 -20.32 -28.96
CA ALA A 523 28.15 -19.38 -29.69
C ALA A 523 26.81 -19.09 -29.00
N GLY A 524 26.13 -20.11 -28.45
CA GLY A 524 24.84 -19.92 -27.76
C GLY A 524 24.95 -19.03 -26.52
N ARG A 525 26.07 -19.12 -25.78
CA ARG A 525 26.34 -18.17 -24.68
C ARG A 525 26.48 -16.74 -25.17
N GLN A 526 27.17 -16.53 -26.30
CA GLN A 526 27.36 -15.18 -26.85
C GLN A 526 26.04 -14.56 -27.33
N GLU A 527 25.17 -15.38 -27.94
CA GLU A 527 23.84 -14.96 -28.36
C GLU A 527 22.97 -14.51 -27.17
N GLU A 528 22.92 -15.30 -26.10
CA GLU A 528 22.17 -14.97 -24.89
C GLU A 528 22.73 -13.73 -24.16
N VAL A 529 24.06 -13.54 -24.14
CA VAL A 529 24.67 -12.31 -23.60
C VAL A 529 24.27 -11.09 -24.42
N ALA A 530 24.29 -11.19 -25.76
CA ALA A 530 23.89 -10.11 -26.65
C ALA A 530 22.39 -9.78 -26.48
N LEU A 531 21.53 -10.79 -26.40
CA LEU A 531 20.11 -10.64 -26.13
C LEU A 531 19.88 -9.98 -24.77
N SER A 532 20.56 -10.45 -23.72
CA SER A 532 20.47 -9.86 -22.37
C SER A 532 20.83 -8.37 -22.37
N ARG A 533 21.93 -8.00 -23.08
CA ARG A 533 22.36 -6.61 -23.25
C ARG A 533 21.30 -5.78 -23.98
N GLU A 534 20.75 -6.27 -25.08
CA GLU A 534 19.68 -5.59 -25.82
C GLU A 534 18.47 -5.31 -24.92
N ARG A 535 18.04 -6.31 -24.15
CA ARG A 535 16.87 -6.21 -23.26
C ARG A 535 17.11 -5.25 -22.10
N PHE A 536 18.28 -5.26 -21.47
CA PHE A 536 18.60 -4.29 -20.41
C PHE A 536 18.76 -2.86 -20.93
N LEU A 537 19.34 -2.67 -22.12
CA LEU A 537 19.40 -1.34 -22.77
C LEU A 537 18.00 -0.79 -23.02
N GLU A 538 17.08 -1.62 -23.54
CA GLU A 538 15.70 -1.21 -23.77
C GLU A 538 14.96 -0.93 -22.46
N ALA A 539 15.18 -1.72 -21.41
CA ALA A 539 14.63 -1.47 -20.08
C ALA A 539 15.09 -0.11 -19.52
N ALA A 540 16.40 0.18 -19.58
CA ALA A 540 16.97 1.44 -19.16
C ALA A 540 16.45 2.63 -19.98
N ARG A 541 16.23 2.44 -21.30
CA ARG A 541 15.64 3.47 -22.17
C ARG A 541 14.17 3.77 -21.82
N LEU A 542 13.40 2.76 -21.43
CA LEU A 542 11.99 2.91 -21.08
C LEU A 542 11.77 3.47 -19.67
N ALA A 543 12.75 3.34 -18.78
CA ALA A 543 12.69 3.84 -17.41
C ALA A 543 14.06 4.37 -16.97
N GLU A 544 14.43 5.53 -17.51
CA GLU A 544 15.76 6.13 -17.37
C GLU A 544 16.17 6.37 -15.91
N THR A 545 15.24 6.53 -14.98
CA THR A 545 15.57 6.80 -13.57
C THR A 545 15.84 5.53 -12.76
N GLU A 546 15.47 4.34 -13.27
CA GLU A 546 15.55 3.10 -12.49
C GLU A 546 16.97 2.55 -12.43
N ARG A 547 17.67 2.90 -11.36
CA ARG A 547 19.04 2.46 -11.04
C ARG A 547 19.28 0.96 -11.19
N VAL A 548 18.30 0.12 -10.84
CA VAL A 548 18.47 -1.35 -10.91
C VAL A 548 18.73 -1.80 -12.34
N PHE A 549 18.11 -1.17 -13.33
CA PHE A 549 18.28 -1.53 -14.75
C PHE A 549 19.69 -1.21 -15.24
N HIS A 550 20.19 -0.02 -14.88
CA HIS A 550 21.57 0.39 -15.18
C HIS A 550 22.60 -0.49 -14.45
N THR A 551 22.32 -0.87 -13.20
CA THR A 551 23.20 -1.76 -12.43
C THR A 551 23.39 -3.10 -13.12
N SER A 552 22.30 -3.72 -13.61
CA SER A 552 22.36 -4.98 -14.37
C SER A 552 23.08 -4.82 -15.71
N LEU A 553 22.88 -3.69 -16.40
CA LEU A 553 23.56 -3.39 -17.66
C LEU A 553 25.08 -3.29 -17.49
N VAL A 554 25.57 -2.70 -16.38
CA VAL A 554 27.01 -2.66 -16.06
C VAL A 554 27.59 -4.08 -15.92
N TYR A 555 26.89 -4.99 -15.24
CA TYR A 555 27.37 -6.36 -15.07
C TYR A 555 27.46 -7.12 -16.40
N VAL A 556 26.45 -6.95 -17.27
CA VAL A 556 26.49 -7.57 -18.61
C VAL A 556 27.62 -6.98 -19.46
N ALA A 557 27.80 -5.66 -19.44
CA ALA A 557 28.86 -4.97 -20.19
C ALA A 557 30.27 -5.40 -19.73
N LEU A 558 30.48 -5.54 -18.41
CA LEU A 558 31.70 -6.10 -17.83
C LEU A 558 31.93 -7.54 -18.30
N GLY A 559 30.88 -8.37 -18.30
CA GLY A 559 30.95 -9.76 -18.75
C GLY A 559 31.29 -9.92 -20.25
N SER A 560 30.88 -8.96 -21.08
CA SER A 560 31.19 -8.91 -22.51
C SER A 560 32.47 -8.15 -22.86
N GLY A 561 33.14 -7.52 -21.88
CA GLY A 561 34.35 -6.72 -22.09
C GLY A 561 34.11 -5.32 -22.69
N ASP A 562 32.86 -4.84 -22.71
CA ASP A 562 32.52 -3.49 -23.18
C ASP A 562 32.71 -2.48 -22.03
N LEU A 563 33.98 -2.16 -21.75
CA LEU A 563 34.36 -1.36 -20.59
C LEU A 563 33.90 0.10 -20.69
N ASP A 564 33.66 0.61 -21.90
CA ASP A 564 33.20 1.99 -22.11
C ASP A 564 31.71 2.13 -21.80
N LEU A 565 30.88 1.17 -22.24
CA LEU A 565 29.49 1.12 -21.80
C LEU A 565 29.41 0.91 -20.30
N ALA A 566 30.19 -0.03 -19.74
CA ALA A 566 30.21 -0.31 -18.31
C ALA A 566 30.54 0.96 -17.50
N GLU A 567 31.54 1.73 -17.91
CA GLU A 567 31.93 2.98 -17.25
C GLU A 567 30.82 4.04 -17.31
N LYS A 568 30.25 4.25 -18.50
CA LYS A 568 29.17 5.21 -18.70
C LYS A 568 27.98 4.92 -17.78
N GLU A 569 27.54 3.66 -17.76
CA GLU A 569 26.38 3.24 -16.96
C GLU A 569 26.68 3.22 -15.46
N ALA A 570 27.92 2.88 -15.04
CA ALA A 570 28.32 2.95 -13.64
C ALA A 570 28.34 4.40 -13.10
N VAL A 571 28.79 5.36 -13.91
CA VAL A 571 28.66 6.80 -13.59
C VAL A 571 27.20 7.19 -13.44
N ASP A 572 26.33 6.65 -14.29
CA ASP A 572 24.89 6.94 -14.27
C ASP A 572 24.18 6.37 -13.02
N VAL A 573 24.61 5.18 -12.57
CA VAL A 573 24.22 4.57 -11.28
C VAL A 573 24.61 5.48 -10.11
N ILE A 574 25.84 6.00 -10.10
CA ILE A 574 26.32 6.92 -9.05
C ILE A 574 25.52 8.22 -9.03
N ARG A 575 25.16 8.77 -10.19
CA ARG A 575 24.34 10.01 -10.26
C ARG A 575 22.96 9.82 -9.62
N ARG A 576 22.36 8.64 -9.77
CA ARG A 576 21.03 8.30 -9.21
C ARG A 576 21.07 7.94 -7.74
N ASP A 577 22.18 7.36 -7.28
CA ASP A 577 22.34 6.92 -5.91
C ASP A 577 23.79 7.06 -5.43
N PRO A 578 24.23 8.30 -5.14
CA PRO A 578 25.64 8.60 -4.89
C PRO A 578 26.17 8.02 -3.58
N LEU A 579 25.26 7.75 -2.63
CA LEU A 579 25.59 7.24 -1.31
C LEU A 579 25.57 5.72 -1.21
N ARG A 580 25.33 5.02 -2.34
CA ARG A 580 25.38 3.56 -2.38
C ARG A 580 26.71 3.09 -2.98
N PRO A 581 27.39 2.12 -2.33
CA PRO A 581 28.73 1.70 -2.76
C PRO A 581 28.73 1.00 -4.13
N VAL A 582 27.63 0.37 -4.55
CA VAL A 582 27.59 -0.48 -5.75
C VAL A 582 28.15 0.19 -7.02
N GLY A 583 27.80 1.45 -7.30
CA GLY A 583 28.30 2.14 -8.49
C GLY A 583 29.79 2.46 -8.41
N TRP A 584 30.28 2.80 -7.21
CA TRP A 584 31.70 3.04 -6.95
C TRP A 584 32.53 1.74 -7.00
N GLU A 585 31.98 0.63 -6.48
CA GLU A 585 32.57 -0.70 -6.59
C GLU A 585 32.68 -1.13 -8.06
N GLN A 586 31.63 -0.88 -8.85
CA GLN A 586 31.62 -1.13 -10.29
C GLN A 586 32.71 -0.32 -11.02
N LEU A 587 32.83 0.99 -10.75
CA LEU A 587 33.92 1.80 -11.33
C LEU A 587 35.31 1.31 -10.93
N GLY A 588 35.48 0.82 -9.71
CA GLY A 588 36.74 0.19 -9.28
C GLY A 588 37.10 -1.05 -10.10
N VAL A 589 36.11 -1.93 -10.34
CA VAL A 589 36.30 -3.14 -11.18
C VAL A 589 36.64 -2.75 -12.62
N ILE A 590 35.93 -1.75 -13.18
CA ILE A 590 36.16 -1.27 -14.55
C ILE A 590 37.57 -0.69 -14.69
N ALA A 591 37.99 0.18 -13.76
CA ALA A 591 39.32 0.77 -13.77
C ALA A 591 40.43 -0.30 -13.66
N GLN A 592 40.22 -1.33 -12.83
CA GLN A 592 41.14 -2.45 -12.72
C GLN A 592 41.25 -3.23 -14.04
N GLN A 593 40.14 -3.48 -14.73
CA GLN A 593 40.15 -4.14 -16.04
C GLN A 593 40.79 -3.28 -17.15
N LYS A 594 40.67 -1.95 -17.05
CA LYS A 594 41.39 -0.98 -17.92
C LYS A 594 42.88 -0.83 -17.58
N GLY A 595 43.34 -1.39 -16.44
CA GLY A 595 44.72 -1.26 -15.96
C GLY A 595 45.02 0.06 -15.21
N ASP A 596 44.02 0.90 -14.96
CA ASP A 596 44.14 2.14 -14.20
C ASP A 596 44.00 1.88 -12.69
N MET A 597 45.06 1.32 -12.11
CA MET A 597 45.10 0.98 -10.68
C MET A 597 44.95 2.20 -9.74
N PRO A 598 45.53 3.39 -10.03
CA PRO A 598 45.28 4.59 -9.22
C PRO A 598 43.80 4.97 -9.12
N SER A 599 43.07 4.98 -10.24
CA SER A 599 41.63 5.27 -10.22
C SER A 599 40.84 4.17 -9.52
N ALA A 600 41.20 2.89 -9.74
CA ALA A 600 40.56 1.77 -9.06
C ALA A 600 40.65 1.90 -7.52
N LEU A 601 41.84 2.22 -7.00
CA LEU A 601 42.05 2.45 -5.56
C LEU A 601 41.25 3.63 -5.02
N ARG A 602 41.12 4.71 -5.80
CA ARG A 602 40.31 5.86 -5.42
C ARG A 602 38.83 5.48 -5.32
N TYR A 603 38.30 4.77 -6.31
CA TYR A 603 36.89 4.36 -6.32
C TYR A 603 36.56 3.37 -5.20
N TYR A 604 37.40 2.35 -4.99
CA TYR A 604 37.24 1.45 -3.86
C TYR A 604 37.40 2.15 -2.51
N GLY A 605 38.28 3.16 -2.41
CA GLY A 605 38.39 4.00 -1.22
C GLY A 605 37.08 4.72 -0.89
N ILE A 606 36.45 5.34 -1.89
CA ILE A 606 35.13 5.98 -1.74
C ILE A 606 34.09 4.94 -1.33
N ALA A 607 33.96 3.84 -2.06
CA ALA A 607 33.03 2.76 -1.75
C ALA A 607 33.19 2.25 -0.32
N SER A 608 34.43 2.05 0.14
CA SER A 608 34.74 1.55 1.49
C SER A 608 34.32 2.51 2.63
N SER A 609 34.15 3.80 2.30
CA SER A 609 33.69 4.83 3.24
C SER A 609 32.17 4.91 3.35
N LEU A 610 31.45 4.30 2.40
CA LEU A 610 29.98 4.28 2.38
C LEU A 610 29.45 3.09 3.18
N THR A 611 28.28 3.28 3.78
CA THR A 611 27.55 2.22 4.48
C THR A 611 27.13 1.12 3.50
N GLY A 612 27.29 -0.16 3.88
CA GLY A 612 26.81 -1.29 3.08
C GLY A 612 27.77 -1.78 2.00
N THR A 613 29.05 -1.39 2.06
CA THR A 613 30.05 -1.84 1.09
C THR A 613 30.26 -3.35 1.19
N SER A 614 30.39 -3.98 0.02
CA SER A 614 30.76 -5.39 -0.10
C SER A 614 32.28 -5.61 -0.12
N LEU A 615 33.05 -4.51 -0.15
CA LEU A 615 34.51 -4.56 -0.22
C LEU A 615 35.12 -5.08 1.08
N ASP A 616 35.92 -6.12 0.93
CA ASP A 616 36.81 -6.61 1.96
C ASP A 616 37.96 -5.61 2.19
N ARG A 617 38.03 -5.05 3.40
CA ARG A 617 39.05 -4.06 3.78
C ARG A 617 40.47 -4.63 3.70
N GLU A 618 40.65 -5.93 3.94
CA GLU A 618 41.97 -6.57 3.81
C GLU A 618 42.38 -6.68 2.35
N LYS A 619 41.46 -7.08 1.45
CA LYS A 619 41.73 -7.12 0.01
C LYS A 619 42.02 -5.74 -0.56
N LEU A 620 41.33 -4.71 -0.07
CA LEU A 620 41.61 -3.33 -0.48
C LEU A 620 43.01 -2.90 -0.06
N LYS A 621 43.42 -3.23 1.17
CA LYS A 621 44.77 -2.97 1.67
C LYS A 621 45.83 -3.72 0.86
N GLU A 622 45.60 -4.99 0.54
CA GLU A 622 46.50 -5.78 -0.29
C GLU A 622 46.66 -5.16 -1.69
N LEU A 623 45.57 -4.68 -2.29
CA LEU A 623 45.60 -3.98 -3.56
C LEU A 623 46.43 -2.69 -3.48
N GLN A 624 46.30 -1.92 -2.38
CA GLN A 624 47.08 -0.70 -2.14
C GLN A 624 48.57 -1.00 -2.02
N ASP A 625 48.93 -2.04 -1.28
CA ASP A 625 50.32 -2.43 -1.06
C ASP A 625 50.97 -2.92 -2.36
N ARG A 626 50.25 -3.69 -3.20
CA ARG A 626 50.74 -4.10 -4.53
C ARG A 626 51.01 -2.92 -5.46
N VAL A 627 50.15 -1.90 -5.45
CA VAL A 627 50.34 -0.69 -6.28
C VAL A 627 51.54 0.13 -5.78
N ARG A 628 51.71 0.26 -4.45
CA ARG A 628 52.89 0.93 -3.86
C ARG A 628 54.18 0.20 -4.21
N ALA A 629 54.20 -1.13 -4.13
CA ALA A 629 55.35 -1.95 -4.49
C ALA A 629 55.76 -1.74 -5.96
N ARG A 630 54.81 -1.79 -6.91
CA ARG A 630 55.09 -1.51 -8.33
C ARG A 630 55.58 -0.08 -8.59
N ALA A 631 55.05 0.90 -7.87
CA ALA A 631 55.50 2.29 -7.99
C ALA A 631 56.91 2.50 -7.43
N LEU A 632 57.33 1.70 -6.44
CA LEU A 632 58.69 1.66 -5.92
C LEU A 632 59.64 0.94 -6.87
N GLU A 633 59.20 -0.14 -7.54
CA GLU A 633 59.98 -0.85 -8.55
C GLU A 633 60.20 -0.04 -9.84
N ALA A 634 59.29 0.87 -10.17
CA ALA A 634 59.36 1.74 -11.34
C ALA A 634 60.20 3.02 -11.13
N ARG A 635 60.65 3.27 -9.89
CA ARG A 635 61.55 4.38 -9.52
C ARG A 635 62.97 3.85 -9.41
#